data_AF-A0A947BQZ8-F1
#
_entry.id   AF-A0A947BQZ8-F1
#
_cell.length_a   1.000
_cell.length_b   1.000
_cell.length_c   1.000
_cell.angle_alpha   90.00
_cell.angle_beta   90.00
_cell.angle_gamma   90.00
#
_symmetry.space_group_name_H-M   'P 1'
#
loop_
_entity.id
_entity.type
_entity.pdbx_description
1 polymer ?
#
loop_
_entity_poly.entity_id
_entity_poly.type
_entity_poly.pdbx_seq_one_letter_code
_entity_poly.pdbx_strand_id
1 'polypeptide(L)' 'MNVRPVLIMAGGTGGHVFPALAVADELRLRGIPVVWLGTRAGIESRLVPEAGYPIEWMSITGLRGKSTMTLLL' A
#
# COMPACT_ATOMS: atom_id res chain seq x y z
N MET A 1 -9.56 24.36 -7.77
CA MET A 1 -9.82 23.63 -6.51
C MET A 1 -8.51 23.00 -6.06
N ASN A 2 -8.16 23.08 -4.78
CA ASN A 2 -6.98 22.38 -4.24
C ASN A 2 -7.31 20.89 -4.13
N VAL A 3 -6.95 20.09 -5.13
CA VAL A 3 -7.23 18.65 -5.15
C VAL A 3 -6.32 17.98 -4.13
N ARG A 4 -6.90 17.43 -3.07
CA ARG A 4 -6.14 16.70 -2.05
C ARG A 4 -5.83 15.29 -2.56
N PRO A 5 -4.64 14.74 -2.24
CA PRO A 5 -4.30 13.38 -2.60
C PRO A 5 -5.22 12.36 -1.93
N VAL A 6 -5.49 11.25 -2.64
CA VAL A 6 -6.11 10.05 -2.08
C VAL A 6 -5.01 9.15 -1.52
N LEU A 7 -5.19 8.69 -0.29
CA LEU A 7 -4.33 7.69 0.33
C LEU A 7 -4.89 6.29 0.05
N ILE A 8 -4.10 5.43 -0.60
CA ILE A 8 -4.45 4.02 -0.81
C ILE A 8 -3.63 3.15 0.15
N MET A 9 -4.32 2.31 0.92
CA MET A 9 -3.72 1.35 1.85
C MET A 9 -3.96 -0.07 1.34
N ALA A 10 -2.98 -0.64 0.64
CA ALA A 10 -3.04 -2.01 0.16
C ALA A 10 -1.64 -2.63 0.16
N GLY A 11 -1.54 -3.89 0.56
CA GLY A 11 -0.27 -4.59 0.66
C GLY A 11 -0.43 -6.08 0.89
N GLY A 12 0.70 -6.78 1.00
CA GLY A 12 0.74 -8.23 1.16
C GLY A 12 0.91 -8.94 -0.19
N THR A 13 -0.17 -9.53 -0.71
CA THR A 13 -0.18 -10.31 -1.97
C THR A 13 -0.97 -9.61 -3.08
N GLY A 14 -1.02 -10.23 -4.27
CA GLY A 14 -1.67 -9.67 -5.46
C GLY A 14 -3.15 -9.32 -5.30
N GLY A 15 -3.88 -10.04 -4.45
CA GLY A 15 -5.34 -9.90 -4.34
C GLY A 15 -5.82 -8.52 -3.90
N HIS A 16 -4.98 -7.74 -3.21
CA HIS A 16 -5.28 -6.35 -2.83
C HIS A 16 -4.46 -5.34 -3.63
N VAL A 17 -3.21 -5.66 -3.96
CA VAL A 17 -2.30 -4.73 -4.64
C VAL A 17 -2.75 -4.46 -6.08
N PHE A 18 -3.11 -5.48 -6.87
CA PHE A 18 -3.49 -5.27 -8.27
C PHE A 18 -4.80 -4.47 -8.44
N PRO A 19 -5.90 -4.78 -7.73
CA PRO A 19 -7.11 -3.96 -7.82
C PRO A 19 -6.88 -2.53 -7.35
N ALA A 20 -6.07 -2.33 -6.30
CA ALA A 20 -5.75 -1.01 -5.79
C ALA A 20 -4.90 -0.19 -6.78
N LEU A 21 -3.98 -0.82 -7.52
CA LEU A 21 -3.25 -0.17 -8.62
C LEU A 21 -4.20 0.25 -9.75
N ALA A 22 -5.16 -0.59 -10.13
CA ALA A 22 -6.16 -0.23 -11.14
C ALA A 22 -7.00 0.99 -10.71
N VAL A 23 -7.36 1.07 -9.42
CA VAL A 23 -8.04 2.25 -8.85
C VAL A 23 -7.12 3.47 -8.86
N ALA A 24 -5.84 3.32 -8.50
CA ALA A 24 -4.85 4.40 -8.52
C ALA A 24 -4.68 4.98 -9.94
N ASP A 25 -4.64 4.11 -10.96
CA ASP A 25 -4.53 4.50 -12.36
C ASP A 25 -5.74 5.32 -12.82
N GLU A 26 -6.94 4.88 -12.48
CA GLU A 26 -8.16 5.63 -12.79
C GLU A 26 -8.20 6.99 -12.08
N LEU A 27 -7.78 7.07 -10.81
CA LEU A 27 -7.70 8.35 -10.09
C LEU A 27 -6.70 9.30 -10.74
N ARG A 28 -5.52 8.79 -11.15
CA ARG A 28 -4.51 9.56 -11.88
C ARG A 28 -5.05 10.08 -13.21
N LEU A 29 -5.79 9.28 -13.97
CA LEU A 29 -6.44 9.71 -15.22
C LEU A 29 -7.47 10.82 -15.00
N ARG A 30 -8.13 10.84 -13.85
CA ARG A 30 -9.04 11.92 -13.42
C ARG A 30 -8.32 13.15 -12.85
N GLY A 31 -6.98 13.17 -12.86
CA GLY A 31 -6.17 14.26 -12.30
C GLY A 31 -6.19 14.32 -10.78
N ILE A 32 -6.54 13.22 -10.10
CA ILE A 32 -6.53 13.11 -8.64
C ILE A 32 -5.18 12.53 -8.21
N PRO A 33 -4.38 13.26 -7.39
CA PRO A 33 -3.12 12.73 -6.89
C PRO A 33 -3.34 11.52 -5.98
N VAL A 34 -2.43 10.56 -6.01
CA VAL A 34 -2.48 9.35 -5.17
C VAL A 34 -1.17 9.22 -4.40
N VAL A 35 -1.28 8.89 -3.12
CA VAL A 35 -0.17 8.43 -2.29
C VAL A 35 -0.52 7.03 -1.78
N TRP A 36 0.45 6.13 -1.83
CA TRP A 36 0.29 4.77 -1.33
C TRP A 36 0.84 4.66 0.08
N LEU A 37 0.24 3.81 0.91
CA LEU A 37 0.77 3.43 2.21
C LEU A 37 0.87 1.90 2.26
N GLY A 38 2.09 1.40 2.42
CA GLY A 38 2.38 -0.03 2.31
C GLY A 38 3.49 -0.49 3.25
N THR A 39 3.86 -1.77 3.14
CA THR A 39 4.93 -2.38 3.91
C THR A 39 6.12 -2.69 3.01
N ARG A 40 7.31 -2.82 3.60
CA ARG A 40 8.51 -3.27 2.86
C ARG A 40 8.54 -4.79 2.64
N ALA A 41 7.62 -5.54 3.25
CA ALA A 41 7.61 -7.01 3.21
C ALA A 41 6.76 -7.58 2.09
N GLY A 42 5.70 -6.88 1.67
CA GLY A 42 4.78 -7.35 0.64
C GLY A 42 5.19 -6.94 -0.77
N ILE A 43 4.44 -7.46 -1.76
CA ILE A 43 4.72 -7.21 -3.19
C ILE A 43 4.54 -5.74 -3.60
N GLU A 44 3.77 -4.98 -2.81
CA GLU A 44 3.57 -3.54 -3.01
C GLU A 44 4.89 -2.77 -2.97
N SER A 45 5.88 -3.26 -2.22
CA SER A 45 7.19 -2.60 -2.09
C SER A 45 7.93 -2.46 -3.42
N ARG A 46 7.62 -3.34 -4.38
CA ARG A 46 8.19 -3.33 -5.73
C ARG A 46 7.21 -2.74 -6.74
N LEU A 47 5.97 -3.23 -6.76
CA LEU A 47 5.00 -2.90 -7.81
C LEU A 47 4.55 -1.44 -7.77
N VAL A 48 4.39 -0.86 -6.59
CA VAL A 48 3.86 0.51 -6.45
C VAL A 48 4.87 1.56 -6.93
N PRO A 49 6.17 1.51 -6.52
CA PRO A 49 7.19 2.37 -7.11
C PRO A 49 7.37 2.16 -8.62
N GLU A 50 7.35 0.91 -9.10
CA GLU A 50 7.45 0.60 -10.54
C GLU A 50 6.29 1.20 -11.35
N ALA A 51 5.08 1.26 -10.77
CA ALA A 51 3.92 1.91 -11.37
C ALA A 51 3.97 3.46 -11.31
N GLY A 52 4.97 4.02 -10.64
CA GLY A 52 5.20 5.47 -10.54
C GLY A 52 4.40 6.17 -9.45
N TYR A 53 3.88 5.44 -8.45
CA TYR A 53 3.17 6.04 -7.32
C TYR A 53 4.12 6.30 -6.14
N PRO A 54 4.02 7.47 -5.48
CA PRO A 54 4.73 7.70 -4.23
C PRO A 54 4.18 6.76 -3.15
N ILE A 55 5.07 6.21 -2.33
CA ILE A 55 4.74 5.27 -1.27
C ILE A 55 5.36 5.68 0.06
N GLU A 56 4.50 5.76 1.06
CA GLU A 56 4.85 5.87 2.46
C GLU A 56 4.91 4.47 3.09
N TRP A 57 5.85 4.31 4.03
CA TRP A 57 6.13 3.00 4.61
C TRP A 57 5.63 2.90 6.05
N MET A 58 4.98 1.78 6.36
CA MET A 58 4.62 1.40 7.72
C MET A 58 5.22 0.04 8.06
N SER A 59 5.67 -0.08 9.31
CA SER A 59 6.10 -1.35 9.88
C SER A 59 4.88 -2.07 10.46
N ILE A 60 4.28 -2.96 9.67
CA ILE A 60 3.25 -3.89 10.14
C ILE A 60 3.84 -5.28 10.24
N THR A 61 3.63 -5.92 11.39
CA THR A 61 3.98 -7.31 11.62
C THR A 61 2.74 -8.08 12.04
N GLY A 62 2.46 -9.20 11.38
CA GLY A 62 1.32 -10.05 11.74
C GLY A 62 1.48 -10.65 13.14
N LEU A 63 0.40 -10.68 13.91
CA LEU A 63 0.33 -11.33 15.22
C LEU A 63 -0.05 -12.82 15.10
N ARG A 64 -0.74 -13.20 14.02
CA ARG A 64 -1.24 -14.55 13.78
C ARG A 64 -0.10 -15.51 13.44
N GLY A 65 -0.04 -16.63 14.15
CA GLY A 65 1.02 -17.64 13.99
C GLY A 65 2.30 -17.34 14.77
N LYS A 66 2.31 -16.29 15.59
CA LYS A 66 3.43 -15.98 16.49
C LYS A 66 3.25 -16.66 17.86
N SER A 67 4.38 -17.07 18.46
CA SER A 67 4.40 -17.62 19.82
C SER A 67 3.89 -16.59 20.82
N THR A 68 3.25 -17.04 21.91
CA THR A 68 2.85 -16.18 23.04
C THR A 68 4.02 -15.37 23.60
N MET A 69 5.25 -15.91 23.53
CA MET A 69 6.46 -15.16 23.90
C MET A 69 6.73 -13.98 22.97
N THR A 70 6.48 -14.10 21.67
CA THR A 70 6.67 -13.03 20.68
C THR A 70 5.53 -12.00 20.70
N LEU A 71 4.42 -12.30 21.38
CA LEU A 71 3.29 -11.38 21.56
C LEU A 71 3.44 -10.50 22.80
N LEU A 72 4.25 -10.93 23.78
CA LEU A 72 4.48 -10.22 25.05
C LEU A 72 5.73 -9.31 25.02
N LEU A 73 6.58 -9.46 24.00
CA LEU A 73 7.78 -8.65 23.74
C LEU A 73 7.49 -7.64 22.62
#